data_AF-A0A6N9CBW1-F1
#
_entry.id   AF-A0A6N9CBW1-F1
#
_cell.length_a   1.000
_cell.length_b   1.000
_cell.length_c   1.000
_cell.angle_alpha   90.00
_cell.angle_beta   90.00
_cell.angle_gamma   90.00
#
_symmetry.space_group_name_H-M   'P 1'
#
loop_
_entity.id
_entity.type
_entity.pdbx_description
1 polymer ?
#
loop_
_entity_poly.entity_id
_entity_poly.type
_entity_poly.pdbx_seq_one_letter_code
_entity_poly.pdbx_strand_id
1 'polypeptide(L)'
;MLTKEMVVNLPSLPGVYFFLSRSGEILYIGKAKSLKKRVRSYLYNSKQNRWGKIKRLVQHATQVEYQVCASELEALLLEARLIKHHQPRYNTSLKSVRRSPFIKISTNEDFPKVTIVFKEEADKARYFGPYSSLRWTREVIEVLHRIFPIRTCDGTITPLPDFKPCFSYHLKRCQAPCAAKVNRKAYRAMINDVIRILNGKYKTVIKKLTMERNQEAIALRFERAAALQKRIEQIERVFVYLDVHRR
;
A
#
# COMPACT_ATOMS: atom_id res chain seq x y z
N MET A 1 -25.51 31.48 0.24
CA MET A 1 -24.11 31.78 0.59
C MET A 1 -24.02 31.92 2.09
N LEU A 2 -22.93 31.42 2.69
CA LEU A 2 -22.67 31.49 4.12
C LEU A 2 -22.71 32.94 4.61
N THR A 3 -23.52 33.25 5.62
CA THR A 3 -23.67 34.61 6.18
C THR A 3 -23.04 34.72 7.57
N LYS A 4 -22.87 35.95 8.07
CA LYS A 4 -22.33 36.21 9.41
C LYS A 4 -23.27 35.72 10.51
N GLU A 5 -24.58 35.82 10.32
CA GLU A 5 -25.61 35.41 11.28
C GLU A 5 -25.49 33.93 11.67
N MET A 6 -25.21 33.08 10.67
CA MET A 6 -25.01 31.63 10.84
C MET A 6 -23.82 31.27 11.74
N VAL A 7 -22.91 32.22 12.01
CA VAL A 7 -21.70 32.02 12.82
C VAL A 7 -21.89 32.51 14.26
N VAL A 8 -22.85 33.40 14.51
CA VAL A 8 -23.04 34.05 15.83
C VAL A 8 -23.34 33.01 16.90
N ASN A 9 -24.17 32.02 16.56
CA ASN A 9 -24.71 31.01 17.46
C ASN A 9 -23.83 29.74 17.59
N LEU A 10 -22.67 29.70 16.94
CA LEU A 10 -21.77 28.56 17.06
C LEU A 10 -21.02 28.60 18.40
N PRO A 11 -20.87 27.45 19.09
CA PRO A 11 -20.14 27.39 20.35
C PRO A 11 -18.63 27.54 20.13
N SER A 12 -17.95 27.98 21.19
CA SER A 12 -16.47 28.03 21.23
C SER A 12 -15.86 26.70 21.69
N LEU A 13 -16.47 25.57 21.32
CA LEU A 13 -16.08 24.22 21.72
C LEU A 13 -15.49 23.41 20.55
N PRO A 14 -14.73 22.34 20.83
CA PRO A 14 -14.29 21.42 19.79
C PRO A 14 -15.47 20.64 19.21
N GLY A 15 -15.36 20.28 17.93
CA GLY A 15 -16.44 19.57 17.25
C GLY A 15 -16.25 19.47 15.74
N VAL A 16 -17.27 18.91 15.09
CA VAL A 16 -17.37 18.78 13.63
C VAL A 16 -18.45 19.73 13.12
N TYR A 17 -18.21 20.42 12.00
CA TYR A 17 -19.18 21.27 11.32
C TYR A 17 -19.46 20.76 9.90
N PHE A 18 -20.65 21.06 9.43
CA PHE A 18 -21.18 20.67 8.13
C PHE A 18 -21.59 21.93 7.38
N PHE A 19 -21.18 22.04 6.12
CA PHE A 19 -21.74 23.01 5.19
C PHE A 19 -22.71 22.31 4.27
N LEU A 20 -23.95 22.79 4.23
CA LEU A 20 -25.01 22.22 3.44
C LEU A 20 -25.47 23.18 2.34
N SER A 21 -25.94 22.63 1.23
CA SER A 21 -26.57 23.36 0.13
C SER A 21 -27.99 23.78 0.48
N ARG A 22 -28.64 24.53 -0.42
CA ARG A 22 -30.05 24.93 -0.26
C ARG A 22 -31.01 23.73 -0.24
N SER A 23 -30.61 22.60 -0.84
CA SER A 23 -31.39 21.36 -0.85
C SER A 23 -31.07 20.43 0.33
N GLY A 24 -30.23 20.86 1.27
CA GLY A 24 -29.79 20.03 2.40
C GLY A 24 -28.67 19.03 2.08
N GLU A 25 -28.06 19.11 0.89
CA GLU A 25 -26.91 18.25 0.55
C GLU A 25 -25.67 18.67 1.34
N ILE A 26 -24.98 17.71 1.96
CA ILE A 26 -23.71 17.97 2.66
C ILE A 26 -22.61 18.25 1.62
N LEU A 27 -22.19 19.50 1.54
CA LEU A 27 -21.15 19.98 0.63
C LEU A 27 -19.75 19.78 1.20
N TYR A 28 -19.58 19.96 2.52
CA TYR A 28 -18.30 19.85 3.20
C TYR A 28 -18.46 19.50 4.67
N ILE A 29 -17.52 18.72 5.20
CA ILE A 29 -17.40 18.39 6.62
C ILE A 29 -16.01 18.78 7.09
N GLY A 30 -15.89 19.42 8.25
CA GLY A 30 -14.58 19.73 8.84
C GLY A 30 -14.59 19.69 10.36
N LYS A 31 -13.40 19.50 10.96
CA LYS A 31 -13.20 19.59 12.41
C LYS A 31 -12.72 20.96 12.88
N ALA A 32 -12.99 21.28 14.13
CA ALA A 32 -12.53 22.50 14.78
C ALA A 32 -12.13 22.27 16.23
N LYS A 33 -11.09 22.98 16.71
CA LYS A 33 -10.85 23.18 18.16
C LYS A 33 -11.88 24.12 18.79
N SER A 34 -12.38 25.06 17.97
CA SER A 34 -13.43 26.02 18.30
C SER A 34 -14.29 26.21 17.05
N LEU A 35 -15.51 25.68 17.07
CA LEU A 35 -16.45 25.74 15.95
C LEU A 35 -16.68 27.19 15.50
N LYS A 36 -16.94 28.10 16.44
CA LYS A 36 -17.10 29.54 16.17
C LYS A 36 -15.91 30.14 15.42
N LYS A 37 -14.68 29.98 15.94
CA LYS A 37 -13.47 30.55 15.30
C LYS A 37 -13.22 29.94 13.93
N ARG A 38 -13.41 28.63 13.78
CA ARG A 38 -13.14 27.90 12.54
C ARG A 38 -14.11 28.29 11.42
N VAL A 39 -15.42 28.27 11.68
CA VAL A 39 -16.41 28.65 10.66
C VAL A 39 -16.29 30.13 10.30
N ARG A 40 -16.07 31.01 11.29
CA ARG A 40 -15.83 32.45 11.04
C ARG A 40 -14.65 32.71 10.11
N SER A 41 -13.61 31.87 10.15
CA SER A 41 -12.44 32.02 9.27
C SER A 41 -12.78 31.90 7.79
N TYR A 42 -13.81 31.13 7.40
CA TYR A 42 -14.23 31.00 6.00
C TYR A 42 -14.81 32.31 5.45
N LEU A 43 -15.47 33.10 6.29
CA LEU A 43 -16.03 34.39 5.91
C LEU A 43 -14.94 35.42 5.62
N TYR A 44 -13.89 35.49 6.45
CA TYR A 44 -12.79 36.44 6.25
C TYR A 44 -11.83 36.00 5.14
N ASN A 45 -11.49 34.71 5.08
CA ASN A 45 -10.54 34.18 4.10
C ASN A 45 -11.11 34.09 2.69
N SER A 46 -12.44 34.16 2.52
CA SER A 46 -13.08 34.25 1.20
C SER A 46 -12.73 35.53 0.44
N LYS A 47 -12.33 36.60 1.15
CA LYS A 47 -11.93 37.89 0.56
C LYS A 47 -10.46 37.92 0.10
N GLN A 48 -9.59 37.08 0.65
CA GLN A 48 -8.14 37.10 0.40
C GLN A 48 -7.65 36.04 -0.61
N ASN A 49 -8.54 35.57 -1.49
CA ASN A 49 -8.17 34.89 -2.74
C ASN A 49 -7.21 33.67 -2.62
N ARG A 50 -7.28 32.87 -1.55
CA ARG A 50 -6.29 31.80 -1.36
C ARG A 50 -6.61 30.44 -2.00
N TRP A 51 -7.87 30.08 -2.25
CA TRP A 51 -8.19 28.78 -2.89
C TRP A 51 -9.56 28.81 -3.59
N GLY A 52 -9.61 28.72 -4.93
CA GLY A 52 -10.86 28.81 -5.72
C GLY A 52 -11.94 27.80 -5.30
N LYS A 53 -11.54 26.65 -4.75
CA LYS A 53 -12.44 25.64 -4.18
C LYS A 53 -13.19 26.13 -2.94
N ILE A 54 -12.50 26.84 -2.04
CA ILE A 54 -13.10 27.37 -0.80
C ILE A 54 -14.09 28.48 -1.13
N LYS A 55 -13.76 29.35 -2.10
CA LYS A 55 -14.69 30.40 -2.58
C LYS A 55 -15.99 29.79 -3.10
N ARG A 56 -15.90 28.76 -3.95
CA ARG A 56 -17.08 28.04 -4.45
C ARG A 56 -17.87 27.34 -3.35
N LEU A 57 -17.20 26.72 -2.38
CA LEU A 57 -17.87 26.10 -1.23
C LEU A 57 -18.70 27.12 -0.45
N VAL A 58 -18.11 28.27 -0.09
CA VAL A 58 -18.78 29.32 0.68
C VAL A 58 -19.98 29.91 -0.08
N GLN A 59 -19.88 30.03 -1.41
CA GLN A 59 -20.99 30.50 -2.26
C GLN A 59 -22.19 29.54 -2.25
N HIS A 60 -21.93 28.23 -2.37
CA HIS A 60 -23.00 27.21 -2.41
C HIS A 60 -23.53 26.82 -1.03
N ALA A 61 -22.76 27.01 0.04
CA ALA A 61 -23.21 26.76 1.39
C ALA A 61 -24.32 27.75 1.77
N THR A 62 -25.47 27.24 2.19
CA THR A 62 -26.60 28.04 2.69
C THR A 62 -26.98 27.69 4.12
N GLN A 63 -26.47 26.58 4.65
CA GLN A 63 -26.72 26.12 6.02
C GLN A 63 -25.43 25.63 6.66
N VAL A 64 -25.30 25.86 7.98
CA VAL A 64 -24.22 25.31 8.81
C VAL A 64 -24.84 24.51 9.94
N GLU A 65 -24.43 23.26 10.05
CA GLU A 65 -24.72 22.41 11.21
C GLU A 65 -23.43 22.05 11.94
N TYR A 66 -23.54 21.59 13.17
CA TYR A 66 -22.39 21.15 13.95
C TYR A 66 -22.76 20.08 14.97
N GLN A 67 -21.74 19.32 15.38
CA GLN A 67 -21.79 18.40 16.50
C GLN A 67 -20.61 18.70 17.42
N VAL A 68 -20.91 18.97 18.69
CA VAL A 68 -19.89 19.21 19.74
C VAL A 68 -19.25 17.87 20.13
N CYS A 69 -17.95 17.89 20.37
CA CYS A 69 -17.18 16.74 20.88
C CYS A 69 -16.56 17.10 22.24
N ALA A 70 -16.25 16.09 23.05
CA ALA A 70 -15.55 16.25 24.31
C ALA A 70 -14.06 16.60 24.12
N SER A 71 -13.47 16.26 22.97
CA SER A 71 -12.05 16.56 22.69
C SER A 71 -11.76 16.80 21.21
N GLU A 72 -10.57 17.38 20.94
CA GLU A 72 -10.05 17.51 19.58
C GLU A 72 -9.81 16.17 18.88
N LEU A 73 -9.42 15.15 19.66
CA LEU A 73 -9.19 13.79 19.16
C LEU A 73 -10.50 13.16 18.72
N GLU A 74 -11.55 13.29 19.53
CA GLU A 74 -12.89 12.82 19.16
C GLU A 74 -13.41 13.52 17.91
N ALA A 75 -13.27 14.86 17.84
CA ALA A 75 -13.65 15.62 16.65
C ALA A 75 -12.90 15.18 15.39
N LEU A 76 -11.61 14.82 15.51
CA LEU A 76 -10.80 14.26 14.42
C LEU A 76 -11.33 12.89 13.96
N LEU A 77 -11.62 11.98 14.90
CA LEU A 77 -12.11 10.63 14.59
C LEU A 77 -13.51 10.68 13.96
N LEU A 78 -14.39 11.51 14.52
CA LEU A 78 -15.75 11.71 14.02
C LEU A 78 -15.75 12.33 12.62
N GLU A 79 -14.94 13.38 12.38
CA GLU A 79 -14.78 13.98 11.06
C GLU A 79 -14.35 12.94 10.01
N ALA A 80 -13.32 12.15 10.32
CA ALA A 80 -12.82 11.12 9.41
C ALA A 80 -13.92 10.07 9.08
N ARG A 81 -14.69 9.64 10.07
CA ARG A 81 -15.83 8.72 9.88
C ARG A 81 -16.92 9.33 8.99
N LEU A 82 -17.32 10.57 9.26
CA LEU A 82 -18.41 11.24 8.54
C LEU A 82 -18.02 11.57 7.09
N ILE A 83 -16.78 12.02 6.84
CA ILE A 83 -16.30 12.24 5.47
C ILE A 83 -16.28 10.92 4.70
N LYS A 84 -15.84 9.82 5.34
CA LYS A 84 -15.83 8.50 4.71
C LYS A 84 -17.24 8.03 4.35
N HIS A 85 -18.23 8.29 5.21
CA HIS A 85 -19.62 7.90 5.02
C HIS A 85 -20.34 8.76 3.96
N HIS A 86 -20.26 10.08 4.05
CA HIS A 86 -21.03 11.00 3.19
C HIS A 86 -20.30 11.41 1.89
N GLN A 87 -18.99 11.22 1.80
CA GLN A 87 -18.16 11.62 0.65
C GLN A 87 -18.45 13.05 0.10
N PRO A 88 -18.55 14.10 0.94
CA PRO A 88 -19.07 15.42 0.53
C PRO A 88 -18.28 16.04 -0.60
N ARG A 89 -18.93 16.62 -1.62
CA ARG A 89 -18.31 17.13 -2.85
C ARG A 89 -16.99 17.89 -2.65
N TYR A 90 -16.89 18.75 -1.63
CA TYR A 90 -15.72 19.60 -1.39
C TYR A 90 -14.67 19.04 -0.42
N ASN A 91 -14.84 17.86 0.19
CA ASN A 91 -13.75 17.16 0.88
C ASN A 91 -12.84 16.48 -0.16
N THR A 92 -11.51 16.52 -0.02
CA THR A 92 -10.58 15.85 -0.96
C THR A 92 -9.64 14.86 -0.28
N SER A 93 -9.06 15.24 0.87
CA SER A 93 -8.00 14.46 1.51
C SER A 93 -8.48 13.15 2.16
N LEU A 94 -9.76 13.07 2.55
CA LEU A 94 -10.33 11.94 3.28
C LEU A 94 -11.39 11.14 2.48
N LYS A 95 -11.59 11.50 1.20
CA LYS A 95 -12.49 10.76 0.29
C LYS A 95 -11.91 9.43 -0.16
N SER A 96 -10.62 9.44 -0.49
CA SER A 96 -9.93 8.25 -0.97
C SER A 96 -9.62 7.34 0.21
N VAL A 97 -10.38 6.25 0.33
CA VAL A 97 -9.88 5.06 1.00
C VAL A 97 -8.61 4.69 0.26
N ARG A 98 -7.44 4.89 0.87
CA ARG A 98 -6.19 4.37 0.31
C ARG A 98 -6.40 2.87 0.15
N ARG A 99 -6.56 2.43 -1.11
CA ARG A 99 -6.58 1.01 -1.43
C ARG A 99 -5.23 0.47 -0.98
N SER A 100 -5.27 -0.29 0.10
CA SER A 100 -4.05 -0.84 0.67
C SER A 100 -3.62 -1.99 -0.24
N PRO A 101 -2.42 -1.92 -0.84
CA PRO A 101 -1.94 -2.96 -1.72
C PRO A 101 -1.68 -4.25 -0.95
N PHE A 102 -1.83 -5.36 -1.66
CA PHE A 102 -1.44 -6.70 -1.26
C PHE A 102 -0.36 -7.19 -2.22
N ILE A 103 0.54 -8.03 -1.71
CA ILE A 103 1.41 -8.85 -2.55
C ILE A 103 0.67 -10.16 -2.82
N LYS A 104 0.39 -10.45 -4.09
CA LYS A 104 -0.20 -11.72 -4.56
C LYS A 104 0.91 -12.63 -5.08
N ILE A 105 0.89 -13.88 -4.65
CA ILE A 105 1.70 -14.96 -5.22
C ILE A 105 0.76 -15.97 -5.87
N SER A 106 0.85 -16.14 -7.19
CA SER A 106 -0.03 -17.04 -7.98
C SER A 106 0.30 -18.53 -7.76
N THR A 107 0.15 -19.01 -6.52
CA THR A 107 0.42 -20.40 -6.12
C THR A 107 -0.52 -21.43 -6.76
N ASN A 108 -1.60 -20.96 -7.37
CA ASN A 108 -2.51 -21.72 -8.21
C ASN A 108 -1.91 -22.09 -9.57
N GLU A 109 -0.75 -21.54 -9.94
CA GLU A 109 -0.04 -21.85 -11.19
C GLU A 109 1.19 -22.75 -10.94
N ASP A 110 1.70 -23.37 -12.01
CA ASP A 110 2.92 -24.20 -11.94
C ASP A 110 4.20 -23.40 -11.70
N PHE A 111 4.24 -22.17 -12.19
CA PHE A 111 5.37 -21.26 -12.01
C PHE A 111 4.87 -19.93 -11.43
N PRO A 112 4.61 -19.85 -10.12
CA PRO A 112 4.04 -18.66 -9.50
C PRO A 112 4.82 -17.37 -9.80
N LYS A 113 4.10 -16.26 -9.96
CA LYS A 113 4.64 -14.89 -10.04
C LYS A 113 4.25 -14.10 -8.80
N VAL A 114 4.99 -13.02 -8.55
CA VAL A 114 4.74 -12.09 -7.43
C VAL A 114 4.26 -10.76 -8.00
N THR A 115 3.04 -10.33 -7.66
CA THR A 115 2.43 -9.11 -8.19
C THR A 115 1.80 -8.26 -7.09
N ILE A 116 1.51 -6.99 -7.39
CA ILE A 116 0.72 -6.11 -6.52
C ILE A 116 -0.73 -6.14 -6.98
N VAL A 117 -1.63 -6.35 -6.03
CA VAL A 117 -3.08 -6.26 -6.23
C VAL A 117 -3.70 -5.37 -5.15
N PHE A 118 -4.92 -4.90 -5.38
CA PHE A 118 -5.65 -4.06 -4.41
C PHE A 118 -6.89 -4.74 -3.84
N LYS A 119 -7.11 -6.00 -4.23
CA LYS A 119 -8.21 -6.85 -3.78
C LYS A 119 -7.72 -8.30 -3.75
N GLU A 120 -8.20 -9.03 -2.76
CA GLU A 120 -8.09 -10.48 -2.71
C GLU A 120 -9.17 -11.09 -3.59
N GLU A 121 -8.86 -12.22 -4.23
CA GLU A 121 -9.78 -12.98 -5.06
C GLU A 121 -9.82 -14.41 -4.52
N ALA A 122 -10.94 -15.12 -4.73
CA ALA A 122 -11.09 -16.52 -4.32
C ALA A 122 -10.44 -17.48 -5.33
N ASP A 123 -9.17 -17.24 -5.69
CA ASP A 123 -8.47 -17.90 -6.80
C ASP A 123 -7.39 -18.92 -6.34
N LYS A 124 -7.36 -19.24 -5.04
CA LYS A 124 -6.35 -20.10 -4.39
C LYS A 124 -4.90 -19.58 -4.49
N ALA A 125 -4.71 -18.30 -4.85
CA ALA A 125 -3.42 -17.63 -4.69
C ALA A 125 -3.17 -17.28 -3.22
N ARG A 126 -1.92 -16.92 -2.91
CA ARG A 126 -1.54 -16.44 -1.57
C ARG A 126 -1.45 -14.92 -1.60
N TYR A 127 -2.07 -14.28 -0.62
CA TYR A 127 -2.09 -12.83 -0.48
C TYR A 127 -1.38 -12.44 0.82
N PHE A 128 -0.58 -11.38 0.77
CA PHE A 128 0.15 -10.83 1.91
C PHE A 128 -0.12 -9.33 2.00
N GLY A 129 -0.44 -8.84 3.19
CA GLY A 129 -0.89 -7.46 3.43
C GLY A 129 -2.16 -7.44 4.29
N PRO A 130 -2.97 -6.37 4.23
CA PRO A 130 -2.78 -5.15 3.45
C PRO A 130 -1.56 -4.34 3.91
N TYR A 131 -0.79 -3.78 2.98
CA TYR A 131 0.34 -2.91 3.29
C TYR A 131 -0.08 -1.43 3.29
N SER A 132 0.53 -0.63 4.15
CA SER A 132 0.19 0.79 4.35
C SER A 132 0.66 1.73 3.21
N SER A 133 1.61 1.27 2.40
CA SER A 133 2.25 2.08 1.35
C SER A 133 2.50 1.28 0.07
N LEU A 134 1.96 1.77 -1.06
CA LEU A 134 2.24 1.24 -2.40
C LEU A 134 3.70 1.37 -2.80
N ARG A 135 4.35 2.47 -2.42
CA ARG A 135 5.77 2.68 -2.70
C ARG A 135 6.61 1.61 -2.01
N TRP A 136 6.38 1.40 -0.71
CA TRP A 136 7.08 0.39 0.06
C TRP A 136 6.81 -1.02 -0.49
N THR A 137 5.56 -1.32 -0.86
CA THR A 137 5.20 -2.62 -1.45
C THR A 137 5.96 -2.89 -2.75
N ARG A 138 6.13 -1.87 -3.60
CA ARG A 138 6.94 -1.97 -4.83
C ARG A 138 8.41 -2.22 -4.50
N GLU A 139 8.96 -1.50 -3.52
CA GLU A 139 10.36 -1.66 -3.08
C GLU A 139 10.63 -3.10 -2.57
N VAL A 140 9.69 -3.67 -1.80
CA VAL A 140 9.77 -5.08 -1.35
C VAL A 140 9.81 -6.05 -2.52
N ILE A 141 8.89 -5.91 -3.48
CA ILE A 141 8.85 -6.78 -4.65
C ILE A 141 10.12 -6.65 -5.51
N GLU A 142 10.62 -5.43 -5.69
CA GLU A 142 11.88 -5.16 -6.39
C GLU A 142 13.07 -5.85 -5.72
N VAL A 143 13.11 -5.88 -4.39
CA VAL A 143 14.14 -6.63 -3.66
C VAL A 143 13.94 -8.13 -3.85
N LEU A 144 12.72 -8.64 -3.72
CA LEU A 144 12.44 -10.05 -3.92
C LEU A 144 12.89 -10.51 -5.30
N HIS A 145 12.63 -9.74 -6.37
CA HIS A 145 13.08 -10.06 -7.73
C HIS A 145 14.61 -9.97 -7.93
N ARG A 146 15.32 -9.21 -7.09
CA ARG A 146 16.79 -9.17 -7.10
C ARG A 146 17.41 -10.37 -6.41
N ILE A 147 16.79 -10.84 -5.33
CA ILE A 147 17.29 -11.95 -4.52
C ILE A 147 16.83 -13.30 -5.09
N PHE A 148 15.63 -13.34 -5.64
CA PHE A 148 14.99 -14.54 -6.17
C PHE A 148 14.73 -14.34 -7.68
N PRO A 149 15.25 -15.20 -8.55
CA PRO A 149 15.02 -15.14 -9.99
C PRO A 149 13.59 -15.60 -10.38
N ILE A 150 12.59 -14.87 -9.92
CA ILE A 150 11.16 -15.10 -10.13
C ILE A 150 10.76 -14.52 -11.49
N ARG A 151 9.88 -15.22 -12.22
CA ARG A 151 9.34 -14.71 -13.47
C ARG A 151 8.50 -13.44 -13.25
N THR A 152 8.59 -12.50 -14.18
CA THR A 152 7.75 -11.29 -14.23
C THR A 152 6.81 -11.27 -15.44
N CYS A 153 6.95 -12.23 -16.35
CA CYS A 153 6.11 -12.32 -17.54
C CYS A 153 4.65 -12.64 -17.20
N ASP A 154 3.76 -12.15 -18.06
CA ASP A 154 2.34 -12.44 -18.01
C ASP A 154 1.99 -13.73 -18.76
N GLY A 155 0.79 -14.24 -18.47
CA GLY A 155 0.28 -15.49 -19.03
C GLY A 155 0.71 -16.75 -18.28
N THR A 156 0.08 -17.86 -18.65
CA THR A 156 0.40 -19.20 -18.14
C THR A 156 1.64 -19.72 -18.87
N ILE A 157 2.59 -20.27 -18.12
CA ILE A 157 3.83 -20.82 -18.68
C ILE A 157 3.65 -22.29 -19.01
N THR A 158 3.76 -22.59 -20.30
CA THR A 158 3.98 -23.94 -20.83
C THR A 158 5.45 -24.07 -21.20
N PRO A 159 6.27 -24.82 -20.45
CA PRO A 159 7.70 -24.97 -20.75
C PRO A 159 7.93 -25.60 -22.12
N LEU A 160 8.76 -24.96 -22.95
CA LEU A 160 9.17 -25.44 -24.26
C LEU A 160 10.71 -25.38 -24.35
N PRO A 161 11.41 -26.50 -24.57
CA PRO A 161 12.87 -26.54 -24.61
C PRO A 161 13.52 -25.59 -25.62
N ASP A 162 12.88 -25.41 -26.78
CA ASP A 162 13.39 -24.59 -27.89
C ASP A 162 13.03 -23.10 -27.76
N PHE A 163 12.30 -22.73 -26.70
CA PHE A 163 11.88 -21.35 -26.49
C PHE A 163 13.08 -20.48 -26.12
N LYS A 164 13.27 -19.37 -26.84
CA LYS A 164 14.34 -18.41 -26.53
C LYS A 164 13.99 -17.64 -25.25
N PRO A 165 14.82 -17.73 -24.18
CA PRO A 165 14.53 -17.05 -22.94
C PRO A 165 14.62 -15.52 -23.10
N CYS A 166 13.83 -14.79 -22.33
CA CYS A 166 13.78 -13.33 -22.42
C CYS A 166 14.97 -12.66 -21.73
N PHE A 167 15.08 -11.34 -21.90
CA PHE A 167 16.13 -10.52 -21.29
C PHE A 167 16.28 -10.70 -19.77
N SER A 168 15.18 -10.90 -19.04
CA SER A 168 15.23 -11.12 -17.58
C SER A 168 16.02 -12.37 -17.19
N TYR A 169 16.03 -13.41 -18.03
CA TYR A 169 16.86 -14.60 -17.81
C TYR A 169 18.35 -14.27 -17.99
N HIS A 170 18.69 -13.56 -19.07
CA HIS A 170 20.07 -13.14 -19.32
C HIS A 170 20.61 -12.22 -18.23
N LEU A 171 19.75 -11.42 -17.59
CA LEU A 171 20.07 -10.64 -16.39
C LEU A 171 20.09 -11.45 -15.09
N LYS A 172 19.90 -12.78 -15.14
CA LYS A 172 19.80 -13.67 -13.96
C LYS A 172 18.65 -13.29 -13.00
N ARG A 173 17.62 -12.62 -13.50
CA ARG A 173 16.40 -12.23 -12.74
C ARG A 173 15.24 -13.21 -12.92
N CYS A 174 15.37 -14.21 -13.77
CA CYS A 174 14.37 -15.25 -13.99
C CYS A 174 15.08 -16.58 -14.27
N GLN A 175 14.54 -17.69 -13.78
CA GLN A 175 15.05 -19.04 -14.08
C GLN A 175 14.57 -19.61 -15.44
N ALA A 176 13.92 -18.78 -16.26
CA ALA A 176 13.35 -19.14 -17.55
C ALA A 176 12.54 -20.44 -17.56
N PRO A 177 11.45 -20.54 -16.77
CA PRO A 177 10.56 -21.70 -16.84
C PRO A 177 9.90 -21.84 -18.22
N CYS A 178 9.74 -20.76 -18.98
CA CYS A 178 9.28 -20.79 -20.37
C CYS A 178 10.17 -21.61 -21.29
N ALA A 179 11.49 -21.58 -21.08
CA ALA A 179 12.49 -22.28 -21.87
C ALA A 179 12.88 -23.64 -21.25
N ALA A 180 12.04 -24.18 -20.36
CA ALA A 180 12.29 -25.42 -19.61
C ALA A 180 13.64 -25.48 -18.86
N LYS A 181 14.26 -24.33 -18.55
CA LYS A 181 15.56 -24.26 -17.85
C LYS A 181 15.46 -24.57 -16.35
N VAL A 182 14.24 -24.64 -15.81
CA VAL A 182 13.96 -25.03 -14.42
C VAL A 182 12.70 -25.89 -14.37
N ASN A 183 12.73 -26.93 -13.54
CA ASN A 183 11.56 -27.76 -13.31
C ASN A 183 10.60 -27.14 -12.27
N ARG A 184 9.34 -27.60 -12.29
CA ARG A 184 8.28 -27.10 -11.40
C ARG A 184 8.64 -27.23 -9.91
N LYS A 185 9.27 -28.34 -9.51
CA LYS A 185 9.62 -28.63 -8.11
C LYS A 185 10.65 -27.64 -7.56
N ALA A 186 11.72 -27.41 -8.32
CA ALA A 186 12.79 -26.47 -7.96
C ALA A 186 12.27 -25.03 -7.90
N TYR A 187 11.47 -24.62 -8.89
CA TYR A 187 10.87 -23.29 -8.91
C TYR A 187 9.89 -23.09 -7.73
N ARG A 188 9.03 -24.08 -7.43
CA ARG A 188 8.15 -24.03 -6.27
C ARG A 188 8.91 -23.99 -4.94
N ALA A 189 10.04 -24.69 -4.82
CA ALA A 189 10.88 -24.61 -3.62
C ALA A 189 11.39 -23.18 -3.38
N MET A 190 11.81 -22.49 -4.44
CA MET A 190 12.19 -21.08 -4.38
C MET A 190 11.01 -20.18 -3.97
N ILE A 191 9.82 -20.38 -4.56
CA ILE A 191 8.61 -19.63 -4.19
C ILE A 191 8.22 -19.86 -2.72
N ASN A 192 8.39 -21.07 -2.21
CA ASN A 192 8.14 -21.36 -0.79
C ASN A 192 9.09 -20.59 0.14
N ASP A 193 10.34 -20.37 -0.28
CA ASP A 193 11.27 -19.52 0.47
C ASP A 193 10.83 -18.05 0.44
N VAL A 194 10.33 -17.55 -0.69
CA VAL A 194 9.70 -16.21 -0.78
C VAL A 194 8.50 -16.08 0.15
N ILE A 195 7.62 -17.09 0.17
CA ILE A 195 6.46 -17.15 1.07
C ILE A 195 6.90 -17.14 2.55
N ARG A 196 7.94 -17.90 2.91
CA ARG A 196 8.49 -17.90 4.29
C ARG A 196 9.01 -16.53 4.68
N ILE A 197 9.73 -15.87 3.79
CA ILE A 197 10.25 -14.52 3.98
C ILE A 197 9.10 -13.52 4.20
N LEU A 198 8.07 -13.53 3.34
CA LEU A 198 6.90 -12.67 3.52
C LEU A 198 6.13 -12.98 4.80
N ASN A 199 6.19 -14.21 5.31
CA ASN A 199 5.69 -14.60 6.64
C ASN A 199 6.62 -14.24 7.81
N GLY A 200 7.74 -13.55 7.57
CA GLY A 200 8.68 -13.15 8.63
C GLY A 200 9.67 -14.23 9.04
N LYS A 201 9.63 -15.40 8.40
CA LYS A 201 10.52 -16.53 8.68
C LYS A 201 11.81 -16.46 7.85
N TYR A 202 12.37 -15.26 7.65
CA TYR A 202 13.57 -15.06 6.84
C TYR A 202 14.81 -15.71 7.47
N LYS A 203 14.91 -15.75 8.82
CA LYS A 203 15.99 -16.45 9.54
C LYS A 203 16.07 -17.94 9.16
N THR A 204 14.93 -18.60 8.95
CA THR A 204 14.89 -20.00 8.52
C THR A 204 15.44 -20.15 7.10
N VAL A 205 15.13 -19.21 6.21
CA VAL A 205 15.65 -19.20 4.83
C VAL A 205 17.15 -18.94 4.81
N ILE A 206 17.65 -18.01 5.63
CA ILE A 206 19.09 -17.77 5.79
C ILE A 206 19.79 -19.05 6.26
N LYS A 207 19.31 -19.71 7.32
CA LYS A 207 19.90 -20.96 7.82
C LYS A 207 20.01 -22.03 6.72
N LYS A 208 18.95 -22.19 5.92
CA LYS A 208 18.94 -23.12 4.78
C LYS A 208 20.00 -22.75 3.74
N LEU A 209 20.05 -21.48 3.31
CA LEU A 209 21.03 -21.00 2.32
C LEU A 209 22.47 -21.12 2.83
N THR A 210 22.72 -20.88 4.13
CA THR A 210 24.02 -21.06 4.75
C THR A 210 24.48 -22.52 4.70
N MET A 211 23.56 -23.46 4.93
CA MET A 211 23.84 -24.89 4.82
C MET A 211 24.17 -25.28 3.38
N GLU A 212 23.38 -24.84 2.40
CA GLU A 212 23.64 -25.07 0.96
C GLU A 212 24.98 -24.46 0.52
N ARG A 213 25.29 -23.23 0.98
CA ARG A 213 26.57 -22.56 0.71
C ARG A 213 27.74 -23.38 1.23
N ASN A 214 27.65 -23.89 2.46
CA ASN A 214 28.70 -24.69 3.07
C ASN A 214 28.90 -26.01 2.32
N GLN A 215 27.83 -26.66 1.88
CA GLN A 215 27.91 -27.88 1.07
C GLN A 215 28.59 -27.63 -0.28
N GLU A 216 28.25 -26.53 -0.96
CA GLU A 216 28.91 -26.16 -2.23
C GLU A 216 30.39 -25.79 -2.02
N ALA A 217 30.75 -25.19 -0.88
CA ALA A 217 32.14 -24.91 -0.51
C ALA A 217 32.94 -26.19 -0.23
N ILE A 218 32.36 -27.15 0.50
CA ILE A 218 32.96 -28.49 0.72
C ILE A 218 33.16 -29.22 -0.61
N ALA A 219 32.21 -29.07 -1.54
CA ALA A 219 32.30 -29.63 -2.90
C ALA A 219 33.22 -28.83 -3.85
N LEU A 220 33.99 -27.86 -3.34
CA LEU A 220 34.91 -27.00 -4.08
C LEU A 220 34.25 -26.16 -5.20
N ARG A 221 32.94 -25.92 -5.11
CA ARG A 221 32.15 -25.11 -6.06
C ARG A 221 32.06 -23.65 -5.61
N PHE A 222 33.21 -22.99 -5.54
CA PHE A 222 33.34 -21.65 -4.94
C PHE A 222 32.47 -20.58 -5.58
N GLU A 223 32.26 -20.61 -6.90
CA GLU A 223 31.37 -19.65 -7.58
C GLU A 223 29.93 -19.73 -7.08
N ARG A 224 29.43 -20.95 -6.86
CA ARG A 224 28.07 -21.17 -6.35
C ARG A 224 27.97 -20.78 -4.88
N ALA A 225 28.98 -21.14 -4.08
CA ALA A 225 29.06 -20.71 -2.69
C ALA A 225 29.08 -19.17 -2.57
N ALA A 226 29.87 -18.47 -3.39
CA ALA A 226 29.91 -17.01 -3.41
C ALA A 226 28.57 -16.38 -3.83
N ALA A 227 27.88 -16.97 -4.80
CA ALA A 227 26.54 -16.52 -5.21
C ALA A 227 25.51 -16.67 -4.08
N LEU A 228 25.55 -17.79 -3.35
CA LEU A 228 24.70 -18.03 -2.17
C LEU A 228 25.03 -17.07 -1.02
N GLN A 229 26.32 -16.80 -0.77
CA GLN A 229 26.77 -15.83 0.22
C GLN A 229 26.23 -14.43 -0.07
N LYS A 230 26.38 -13.95 -1.30
CA LYS A 230 25.85 -12.65 -1.75
C LYS A 230 24.34 -12.56 -1.57
N ARG A 231 23.63 -13.67 -1.79
CA ARG A 231 22.17 -13.75 -1.60
C ARG A 231 21.79 -13.63 -0.12
N ILE A 232 22.53 -14.29 0.78
CA ILE A 232 22.33 -14.20 2.23
C ILE A 232 22.48 -12.74 2.70
N GLU A 233 23.58 -12.09 2.30
CA GLU A 233 23.85 -10.69 2.67
C GLU A 233 22.76 -9.72 2.20
N GLN A 234 22.22 -9.95 0.99
CA GLN A 234 21.10 -9.16 0.47
C GLN A 234 19.82 -9.36 1.28
N ILE A 235 19.53 -10.60 1.70
CA ILE A 235 18.37 -10.89 2.56
C ILE A 235 18.55 -10.20 3.92
N GLU A 236 19.72 -10.33 4.55
CA GLU A 236 20.00 -9.72 5.85
C GLU A 236 19.87 -8.20 5.81
N ARG A 237 20.45 -7.53 4.81
CA ARG A 237 20.37 -6.08 4.67
C ARG A 237 18.93 -5.57 4.52
N VAL A 238 18.08 -6.29 3.77
CA VAL A 238 16.73 -5.80 3.49
C VAL A 238 15.74 -6.19 4.57
N PHE A 239 15.79 -7.42 5.10
CA PHE A 239 14.74 -7.89 6.02
C PHE A 239 14.89 -7.37 7.45
N VAL A 240 16.09 -6.93 7.87
CA VAL A 240 16.25 -6.10 9.08
C VAL A 240 15.50 -4.78 8.96
N TYR A 241 15.44 -4.18 7.77
CA TYR A 241 14.68 -2.94 7.51
C TYR A 241 13.16 -3.18 7.45
N LEU A 242 12.73 -4.38 7.04
CA LEU A 242 11.31 -4.73 6.91
C LEU A 242 10.64 -5.05 8.25
N ASP A 243 11.35 -5.61 9.23
CA ASP A 243 10.84 -5.82 10.58
C ASP A 243 10.41 -4.48 11.24
N VAL A 244 11.06 -3.36 10.91
CA VAL A 244 10.71 -2.01 11.42
C VAL A 244 9.38 -1.48 10.87
N HIS A 245 8.99 -1.93 9.67
CA HIS A 245 7.82 -1.41 8.93
C HIS A 245 6.60 -2.32 9.02
N ARG A 246 6.77 -3.51 9.63
CA ARG A 246 5.72 -4.47 9.89
C ARG A 246 5.04 -4.13 11.22
N ARG A 247 4.16 -3.12 11.20
CA ARG A 247 3.22 -2.81 12.29
C ARG A 247 1.90 -3.52 12.07
#